data_AF-A0A4V1C8S5-F1
#
_entry.id   AF-A0A4V1C8S5-F1
#
_cell.length_a   1.000
_cell.length_b   1.000
_cell.length_c   1.000
_cell.angle_alpha   90.00
_cell.angle_beta   90.00
_cell.angle_gamma   90.00
#
_symmetry.space_group_name_H-M   'P 1'
#
loop_
_entity.id
_entity.type
_entity.pdbx_description
1 polymer ?
#
loop_
_entity_poly.entity_id
_entity_poly.type
_entity_poly.pdbx_seq_one_letter_code
_entity_poly.pdbx_strand_id
1 'polypeptide(L)'
;MKKQKVAFTWHYYAMAIGVLMAMLAATLSAWGSVVSALAFAILSHPVLSFQGVTRFVFLILFFILYIFAFPDASVVQEMMATDISNA
;
A
#
# COMPACT_ATOMS: atom_id res chain seq x y z
N MET A 1 18.39 -13.82 -28.95
CA MET A 1 18.32 -12.95 -27.76
C MET A 1 18.26 -13.83 -26.51
N LYS A 2 19.29 -13.82 -25.65
CA LYS A 2 19.22 -14.52 -24.36
C LYS A 2 18.24 -13.75 -23.48
N LYS A 3 17.05 -14.32 -23.21
CA LYS A 3 16.08 -13.75 -22.26
C LYS A 3 16.76 -13.71 -20.89
N GLN A 4 17.35 -12.57 -20.54
CA GLN A 4 17.86 -12.31 -19.21
C GLN A 4 16.65 -12.36 -18.28
N LYS A 5 16.55 -13.45 -17.51
CA LYS A 5 15.48 -13.66 -16.52
C LYS A 5 15.56 -12.45 -15.59
N VAL A 6 14.56 -11.57 -15.64
CA VAL A 6 14.49 -10.41 -14.74
C VAL A 6 14.53 -10.99 -13.33
N ALA A 7 15.60 -10.71 -12.59
CA ALA A 7 15.71 -11.19 -11.23
C ALA A 7 14.55 -10.57 -10.45
N PHE A 8 13.66 -11.43 -9.94
CA PHE A 8 12.54 -11.00 -9.10
C PHE A 8 13.15 -10.49 -7.78
N THR A 9 13.38 -9.18 -7.70
CA THR A 9 13.91 -8.54 -6.50
C THR A 9 12.80 -8.28 -5.49
N TRP A 10 13.16 -8.07 -4.22
CA TRP A 10 12.22 -7.77 -3.13
C TRP A 10 11.30 -6.57 -3.45
N HIS A 11 11.79 -5.62 -4.25
CA HIS A 11 11.06 -4.44 -4.72
C HIS A 11 9.71 -4.79 -5.36
N TYR A 12 9.65 -5.84 -6.19
CA TYR A 12 8.39 -6.24 -6.85
C TYR A 12 7.36 -6.77 -5.85
N TYR A 13 7.80 -7.49 -4.81
CA TYR A 13 6.91 -7.94 -3.75
C TYR A 13 6.40 -6.75 -2.91
N ALA A 14 7.27 -5.79 -2.58
CA ALA A 14 6.88 -4.60 -1.85
C ALA A 14 5.93 -3.69 -2.66
N MET A 15 6.15 -3.56 -3.96
CA MET A 15 5.23 -2.89 -4.88
C MET A 15 3.86 -3.58 -4.88
N ALA A 16 3.82 -4.90 -5.04
CA ALA A 16 2.57 -5.66 -5.04
C ALA A 16 1.81 -5.49 -3.71
N ILE A 17 2.52 -5.55 -2.57
CA ILE A 17 1.93 -5.31 -1.24
C ILE A 17 1.33 -3.91 -1.17
N GLY A 18 2.06 -2.87 -1.60
CA GLY A 18 1.55 -1.50 -1.59
C GLY A 18 0.31 -1.32 -2.47
N VAL A 19 0.26 -1.96 -3.64
CA VAL A 19 -0.94 -1.94 -4.50
C VAL A 19 -2.11 -2.66 -3.85
N LEU A 20 -1.89 -3.83 -3.24
CA LEU A 20 -2.94 -4.57 -2.52
C LEU A 20 -3.48 -3.77 -1.33
N MET A 21 -2.61 -3.09 -0.59
CA MET A 21 -3.00 -2.18 0.48
C MET A 21 -3.84 -1.01 -0.05
N ALA A 22 -3.47 -0.43 -1.20
CA ALA A 22 -4.25 0.64 -1.82
C ALA A 22 -5.62 0.15 -2.27
N MET A 23 -5.72 -1.06 -2.82
CA MET A 23 -7.00 -1.67 -3.20
C MET A 23 -7.91 -1.89 -1.98
N LEU A 24 -7.36 -2.44 -0.88
CA LEU A 24 -8.12 -2.63 0.36
C LEU A 24 -8.63 -1.31 0.92
N ALA A 25 -7.78 -0.29 1.00
CA ALA A 25 -8.19 1.04 1.44
C ALA A 25 -9.24 1.67 0.52
N ALA A 26 -9.13 1.45 -0.80
CA ALA A 26 -10.09 1.96 -1.77
C ALA A 26 -11.48 1.33 -1.61
N THR A 27 -11.57 0.03 -1.26
CA THR A 27 -12.87 -0.61 -0.99
C THR A 27 -13.62 -0.01 0.18
N LEU A 28 -12.91 0.62 1.12
CA LEU A 28 -13.49 1.31 2.27
C LEU A 28 -13.56 2.84 2.08
N SER A 29 -13.28 3.34 0.88
CA SER A 29 -13.16 4.78 0.59
C SER A 29 -12.19 5.53 1.52
N ALA A 30 -11.19 4.83 2.08
CA ALA A 30 -10.21 5.38 3.01
C ALA A 30 -9.08 6.09 2.25
N TRP A 31 -9.37 7.26 1.68
CA TRP A 31 -8.47 7.97 0.76
C TRP A 31 -7.08 8.29 1.33
N GLY A 32 -6.98 8.58 2.64
CA GLY A 32 -5.67 8.81 3.29
C GLY A 32 -4.78 7.57 3.27
N SER A 33 -5.36 6.39 3.50
CA SER A 33 -4.67 5.11 3.38
C SER A 33 -4.36 4.76 1.93
N VAL A 34 -5.26 5.06 0.99
CA VAL A 34 -5.00 4.84 -0.45
C VAL A 34 -3.74 5.59 -0.89
N VAL A 35 -3.66 6.89 -0.59
CA VAL A 35 -2.50 7.71 -0.96
C VAL A 35 -1.21 7.20 -0.30
N SER A 36 -1.29 6.83 0.98
CA SER A 36 -0.13 6.30 1.72
C SER A 36 0.37 4.97 1.15
N ALA A 37 -0.55 4.07 0.78
CA ALA A 37 -0.22 2.78 0.17
C ALA A 37 0.38 2.93 -1.24
N LEU A 38 -0.15 3.86 -2.05
CA LEU A 38 0.41 4.16 -3.37
C LEU A 38 1.81 4.78 -3.26
N ALA A 39 2.03 5.69 -2.32
CA ALA A 39 3.36 6.23 -2.06
C ALA A 39 4.35 5.13 -1.65
N PHE A 40 3.94 4.20 -0.79
CA PHE A 40 4.73 3.02 -0.44
C PHE A 40 5.09 2.15 -1.66
N ALA A 41 4.10 1.87 -2.52
CA ALA A 41 4.32 1.10 -3.74
C ALA A 41 5.31 1.79 -4.69
N ILE A 42 5.16 3.10 -4.90
CA ILE A 42 6.03 3.88 -5.77
C ILE A 42 7.45 3.93 -5.21
N LEU A 43 7.64 4.16 -3.91
CA LEU A 43 8.96 4.21 -3.28
C LEU A 43 9.71 2.87 -3.34
N SER A 44 8.96 1.77 -3.40
CA SER A 44 9.49 0.42 -3.60
C SER A 44 10.02 0.20 -5.02
N HIS A 45 9.80 1.13 -5.96
CA HIS A 45 10.23 0.97 -7.34
C HIS A 45 11.76 0.92 -7.49
N PRO A 46 12.33 -0.09 -8.16
CA PRO A 46 13.79 -0.32 -8.18
C PRO A 46 14.58 0.79 -8.90
N VAL A 47 13.93 1.57 -9.77
CA VAL A 47 14.57 2.67 -10.53
C VAL A 47 14.81 3.92 -9.68
N LEU A 48 14.07 4.11 -8.58
CA LEU A 48 14.30 5.27 -7.72
C LEU A 48 15.65 5.11 -7.00
N SER A 49 16.56 6.08 -7.15
CA SER A 49 17.92 6.00 -6.58
C SER A 49 17.99 6.47 -5.12
N PHE A 50 16.95 6.21 -4.32
CA PHE A 50 17.03 6.50 -2.88
C PHE A 50 18.14 5.64 -2.27
N GLN A 51 19.05 6.27 -1.51
CA GLN A 51 20.00 5.55 -0.69
C GLN A 51 19.22 4.59 0.23
N GLY A 52 19.72 3.35 0.40
CA GLY A 52 18.95 2.27 1.04
C GLY A 52 18.32 2.68 2.37
N VAL A 53 19.06 3.38 3.23
CA VAL A 53 18.57 3.89 4.52
C VAL A 53 17.40 4.86 4.34
N THR A 54 17.55 5.86 3.47
CA THR A 54 16.49 6.85 3.19
C THR A 54 15.23 6.18 2.65
N ARG A 55 15.37 5.19 1.74
CA ARG A 55 14.23 4.41 1.24
C ARG A 55 13.52 3.68 2.38
N PHE A 56 14.26 3.00 3.26
CA PHE A 56 13.66 2.28 4.39
C PHE A 56 12.91 3.22 5.33
N VAL A 57 13.47 4.39 5.63
CA VAL A 57 12.81 5.40 6.47
C VAL A 57 11.49 5.85 5.84
N PHE A 58 11.47 6.16 4.54
CA PHE A 58 10.23 6.55 3.87
C PHE A 58 9.20 5.41 3.80
N LEU A 59 9.64 4.17 3.53
CA LEU A 59 8.73 3.03 3.53
C LEU A 59 8.07 2.82 4.89
N ILE A 60 8.83 2.91 5.98
CA ILE A 60 8.28 2.81 7.34
C ILE A 60 7.33 3.97 7.62
N LEU A 61 7.71 5.19 7.24
CA LEU A 61 6.86 6.37 7.41
C LEU A 61 5.50 6.20 6.72
N PHE A 62 5.49 5.85 5.44
CA PHE A 62 4.25 5.66 4.68
C PHE A 62 3.44 4.45 5.16
N PHE A 63 4.10 3.42 5.68
CA PHE A 63 3.42 2.31 6.32
C PHE A 63 2.71 2.73 7.62
N ILE A 64 3.35 3.56 8.45
CA ILE A 64 2.72 4.12 9.65
C ILE A 64 1.55 5.02 9.25
N LEU A 65 1.75 5.93 8.30
CA LEU A 65 0.68 6.79 7.80
C LEU A 65 -0.51 5.99 7.25
N TYR A 66 -0.24 4.88 6.56
CA TYR A 66 -1.30 3.97 6.10
C TYR A 66 -2.14 3.45 7.26
N ILE A 67 -1.51 2.95 8.33
CA ILE A 67 -2.20 2.38 9.49
C ILE A 67 -3.05 3.45 10.20
N PHE A 68 -2.47 4.63 10.45
CA PHE A 68 -3.17 5.71 11.15
C PHE A 68 -4.31 6.32 10.33
N ALA A 69 -4.20 6.30 9.00
CA ALA A 69 -5.26 6.77 8.13
C ALA A 69 -6.35 5.69 7.88
N PHE A 70 -6.09 4.43 8.27
CA PHE A 70 -7.02 3.34 8.01
C PHE A 70 -8.15 3.39 9.04
N PRO A 71 -9.42 3.18 8.63
CA PRO A 71 -10.54 3.24 9.57
C PRO A 71 -10.42 2.18 10.67
N ASP A 72 -10.81 2.54 11.89
CA ASP A 72 -10.88 1.60 13.00
C ASP A 72 -11.84 0.44 12.70
N ALA A 73 -11.57 -0.72 13.31
CA ALA A 73 -12.34 -1.94 13.05
C ALA A 73 -13.85 -1.77 13.33
N SER A 74 -14.25 -0.97 14.32
CA SER A 74 -15.65 -0.68 14.61
C SER A 74 -16.34 0.07 13.47
N VAL A 75 -15.66 1.05 12.87
CA VAL A 75 -16.17 1.82 11.73
C VAL A 75 -16.33 0.91 10.51
N VAL A 76 -15.36 0.05 10.26
CA VAL A 76 -15.44 -0.93 9.16
C VAL A 76 -16.62 -1.87 9.36
N GLN A 77 -16.83 -2.39 10.57
CA GLN A 77 -17.97 -3.25 10.89
C GLN A 77 -19.31 -2.54 10.66
N GLU A 78 -19.42 -1.28 11.08
CA GLU A 78 -20.62 -0.47 10.87
C GLU A 78 -20.89 -0.21 9.38
N MET A 79 -19.86 0.11 8.60
CA MET A 79 -19.96 0.28 7.14
C MET A 79 -20.46 -1.01 6.47
N MET A 80 -19.89 -2.16 6.83
CA MET A 80 -20.32 -3.46 6.28
C MET A 80 -21.75 -3.82 6.70
N ALA A 81 -22.14 -3.54 7.94
CA ALA A 81 -23.51 -3.78 8.41
C ALA A 81 -24.53 -2.89 7.68
N THR A 82 -24.15 -1.62 7.43
CA THR A 82 -24.98 -0.66 6.70
C THR A 82 -25.16 -1.07 5.24
N ASP A 83 -24.09 -1.50 4.56
CA ASP A 83 -24.16 -1.97 3.16
C ASP A 83 -25.08 -3.19 3.03
N ILE A 84 -25.02 -4.15 3.96
CA ILE A 84 -25.91 -5.32 3.96
C ILE A 84 -27.38 -4.92 4.17
N SER A 85 -27.64 -3.89 4.98
CA SER A 85 -29.02 -3.43 5.23
C SER A 85 -29.66 -2.71 4.04
N ASN A 86 -28.83 -2.17 3.13
CA ASN A 86 -29.26 -1.44 1.95
C ASN A 86 -29.27 -2.30 0.66
N ALA A 87 -28.84 -3.56 0.75
CA ALA A 87 -28.76 -4.53 -0.37
C ALA A 87 -30.02 -5.40 -0.46
#